data_AF-A0A392TWA3-F1
#
_entry.id   AF-A0A392TWA3-F1
#
_cell.length_a   1.000
_cell.length_b   1.000
_cell.length_c   1.000
_cell.angle_alpha   90.00
_cell.angle_beta   90.00
_cell.angle_gamma   90.00
#
_symmetry.space_group_name_H-M   'P 1'
#
loop_
_entity.id
_entity.type
_entity.pdbx_description
1 polymer ?
#
loop_
_entity_poly.entity_id
_entity_poly.type
_entity_poly.pdbx_seq_one_letter_code
_entity_poly.pdbx_strand_id
1 'polypeptide(L)' 'MIGDCNISWVEEFYANALGHAEDDYTSTVRRVMISYAPDVIDALFGFR' A
#
# COMPACT_ATOMS: atom_id res chain seq x y z
N MET A 1 7.14 4.39 -16.62
CA MET A 1 6.31 3.21 -16.90
C MET A 1 6.34 2.30 -15.69
N ILE A 2 5.21 2.18 -14.98
CA ILE A 2 4.97 1.20 -13.89
C ILE A 2 4.71 -0.22 -14.49
N GLY A 3 4.94 -0.41 -15.79
CA GLY A 3 4.42 -1.53 -16.57
C GLY A 3 5.02 -2.91 -16.26
N ASP A 4 6.26 -2.99 -15.78
CA ASP A 4 6.92 -4.26 -15.44
C ASP A 4 7.55 -4.25 -14.03
N CYS A 5 7.52 -3.09 -13.37
CA CYS A 5 8.00 -2.96 -12.00
C CYS A 5 6.93 -3.46 -11.03
N ASN A 6 6.92 -4.78 -10.83
CA ASN A 6 6.54 -5.39 -9.56
C ASN A 6 5.02 -5.42 -9.24
N ILE A 7 4.17 -5.87 -10.18
CA ILE A 7 2.74 -6.14 -9.90
C ILE A 7 2.58 -7.06 -8.67
N SER A 8 3.42 -8.09 -8.54
CA SER A 8 3.44 -8.98 -7.36
C SER A 8 3.67 -8.24 -6.03
N TRP A 9 4.36 -7.10 -6.03
CA TRP A 9 4.58 -6.29 -4.83
C TRP A 9 3.36 -5.44 -4.47
N VAL A 10 2.68 -4.93 -5.49
CA VAL A 10 1.41 -4.21 -5.31
C VAL A 10 0.32 -5.19 -4.85
N GLU A 11 0.25 -6.39 -5.42
CA GLU A 11 -0.69 -7.44 -5.00
C GLU A 11 -0.47 -7.88 -3.55
N GLU A 12 0.78 -8.13 -3.15
CA GLU A 12 1.12 -8.50 -1.76
C GLU A 12 0.78 -7.35 -0.79
N PHE A 13 1.06 -6.10 -1.18
CA PHE A 13 0.68 -4.93 -0.39
C PHE A 13 -0.83 -4.84 -0.17
N TYR A 14 -1.64 -4.96 -1.23
CA TYR A 14 -3.10 -4.90 -1.12
C TYR A 14 -3.70 -6.07 -0.34
N ALA A 15 -3.17 -7.28 -0.50
CA ALA A 15 -3.60 -8.44 0.28
C ALA A 15 -3.32 -8.24 1.78
N ASN A 16 -2.17 -7.67 2.12
CA ASN A 16 -1.78 -7.40 3.51
C ASN A 16 -2.56 -6.21 4.11
N ALA A 17 -2.84 -5.17 3.32
CA ALA A 17 -3.60 -4.01 3.77
C ALA A 17 -5.09 -4.30 3.95
N LEU A 18 -5.70 -5.10 3.07
CA LEU A 18 -7.13 -5.47 3.15
C LEU A 18 -7.42 -6.50 4.27
N GLY A 19 -6.39 -7.26 4.68
CA GLY A 19 -6.49 -8.27 5.74
C GLY A 19 -6.14 -7.77 7.15
N HIS A 20 -5.51 -6.61 7.29
CA HIS A 20 -5.21 -5.99 8.59
C HIS A 20 -6.35 -5.07 9.00
N ALA A 21 -7.03 -5.41 10.10
CA ALA A 21 -8.00 -4.52 10.76
C ALA A 21 -7.33 -3.42 11.61
N GLU A 22 -6.00 -3.30 11.53
CA GLU A 22 -5.21 -2.32 12.27
C GLU A 22 -5.03 -1.07 11.40
N ASP A 23 -5.65 0.03 11.80
CA ASP A 23 -5.64 1.36 11.18
C ASP A 23 -4.28 2.10 11.29
N ASP A 24 -3.19 1.41 11.63
CA ASP A 24 -1.87 2.04 11.85
C ASP A 24 -1.16 2.46 10.55
N TYR A 25 -1.78 2.23 9.39
CA TYR A 25 -1.26 2.57 8.06
C TYR A 25 0.17 2.06 7.82
N THR A 26 0.45 0.85 8.32
CA THR A 26 1.70 0.14 8.10
C THR A 26 1.42 -1.23 7.49
N SER A 27 2.29 -1.69 6.59
CA SER A 27 2.20 -3.01 5.97
C SER A 27 3.59 -3.60 5.81
N THR A 28 3.72 -4.91 6.02
CA THR A 28 4.98 -5.62 5.80
C THR A 28 4.94 -6.30 4.45
N VAL A 29 5.79 -5.88 3.52
CA VAL A 29 5.91 -6.46 2.17
C VAL A 29 7.32 -7.03 2.00
N ARG A 30 7.43 -8.34 1.75
CA ARG A 30 8.70 -9.09 1.62
C ARG A 30 9.69 -8.81 2.76
N ARG A 31 9.18 -8.73 4.00
CA ARG A 31 9.91 -8.37 5.24
C ARG A 31 10.36 -6.91 5.35
N VAL A 32 9.90 -6.04 4.46
CA VAL A 32 10.09 -4.59 4.57
C VAL A 32 8.83 -3.99 5.17
N MET A 33 8.97 -3.27 6.28
CA MET A 33 7.88 -2.48 6.84
C MET A 33 7.72 -1.18 6.04
N ILE A 34 6.52 -0.94 5.55
CA ILE A 34 6.15 0.25 4.79
C ILE A 34 5.10 0.98 5.61
N SER A 35 5.31 2.26 5.87
CA SER A 35 4.29 3.17 6.38
C SER A 35 3.76 4.04 5.25
N TYR A 36 2.48 4.36 5.29
CA TYR A 36 1.83 5.26 4.36
C TYR A 36 0.88 6.21 5.08
N ALA A 37 0.61 7.34 4.44
CA ALA A 37 -0.29 8.37 4.97
C ALA A 37 -1.51 8.45 4.05
N PRO A 38 -2.71 8.09 4.52
CA PRO A 38 -3.93 8.11 3.70
C PRO A 38 -4.21 9.49 3.12
N ASP A 39 -3.99 10.56 3.89
CA ASP A 39 -4.21 11.94 3.43
C ASP A 39 -3.34 12.29 2.22
N VAL A 40 -2.10 11.77 2.18
CA VAL A 40 -1.19 11.95 1.05
C VAL A 40 -1.65 11.13 -0.15
N ILE A 41 -2.14 9.91 0.06
CA ILE A 41 -2.67 9.05 -1.01
C ILE A 41 -3.93 9.68 -1.62
N ASP A 42 -4.87 10.08 -0.78
CA ASP A 42 -6.12 10.71 -1.20
C ASP A 42 -5.85 12.00 -1.98
N ALA A 43 -4.92 12.85 -1.51
CA ALA A 43 -4.53 14.07 -2.20
C ALA A 43 -3.84 13.79 -3.56
N LEU A 44 -3.02 12.74 -3.64
CA LEU A 44 -2.30 12.38 -4.87
C LEU A 44 -3.21 11.79 -5.93
N PHE A 45 -4.15 10.94 -5.53
CA PHE A 45 -5.06 10.24 -6.44
C PHE A 45 -6.41 10.95 -6.63
N GLY A 46 -6.69 11.97 -5.83
CA GLY A 46 -7.93 12.74 -5.90
C GLY A 46 -9.16 11.95 -5.45
N PHE A 47 -8.98 10.95 -4.58
CA PHE A 47 -10.10 10.28 -3.94
C PHE A 47 -10.77 11.30 -3.01
N ARG A 48 -12.03 11.65 -3.33
CA ARG A 48 -12.87 12.56 -2.55
C ARG A 48 -14.12 11.81 -2.09
#